data_AF-A0A6C0JKX8-F1
#
_entry.id   AF-A0A6C0JKX8-F1
#
_cell.length_a   1.000
_cell.length_b   1.000
_cell.length_c   1.000
_cell.angle_alpha   90.00
_cell.angle_beta   90.00
_cell.angle_gamma   90.00
#
_symmetry.space_group_name_H-M   'P 1'
#
loop_
_entity.id
_entity.type
_entity.pdbx_description
1 polymer ?
#
loop_
_entity_poly.entity_id
_entity_poly.type
_entity_poly.pdbx_seq_one_letter_code
_entity_poly.pdbx_strand_id
1 'polypeptide(L)'
;MKYSITKLTKTSNENINYIFEHYSSKLKFIINDTYFIKLLYTLIDKAIETPIEHSLKQTESNGNIINSSFCSQEIKDYIKNNTFIIYNIEFKIKDAQYNLFIYSKKKIQIDKYIYFIKLILGMCSEQATTHNNVFTFKIFLTDFKKTQPTIPVTPFHINSGVTSYPSDPHENDCKDIIIFRNEEWFKVFIHECFHLFCLDFCDVDVSKFKNLFKQMYNIEGEFLFFEALTEFWARTINIAVVSYSTKKNILYEEFETLMKINIQIERLYSILQMKHILSNMGFTYESLLDKTRTTLFKEETNFFCYYVLTTLLLFHYEQTIAWFVEHNQTILQFSKNKNSVLLFFYYIKSIHKNVNMLKTFESLDKFELTNNYMSVFEILL
;
A
#
# COMPACT_ATOMS: atom_id res chain seq x y z
N MET A 1 21.76 -10.80 15.13
CA MET A 1 22.14 -10.66 13.70
C MET A 1 21.56 -9.34 13.25
N LYS A 2 22.37 -8.37 12.82
CA LYS A 2 21.86 -7.06 12.39
C LYS A 2 21.54 -7.13 10.89
N TYR A 3 20.26 -7.16 10.55
CA TYR A 3 19.80 -7.08 9.17
C TYR A 3 19.66 -5.59 8.79
N SER A 4 20.42 -5.15 7.79
CA SER A 4 20.37 -3.75 7.33
C SER A 4 20.51 -3.71 5.82
N ILE A 5 19.52 -3.12 5.15
CA ILE A 5 19.59 -2.81 3.72
C ILE A 5 19.90 -1.32 3.60
N THR A 6 21.05 -0.98 3.00
CA THR A 6 21.55 0.40 2.88
C THR A 6 20.61 1.35 2.13
N LYS A 7 19.68 0.77 1.35
CA LYS A 7 18.64 1.49 0.60
C LYS A 7 17.34 1.67 1.38
N LEU A 8 17.24 1.22 2.63
CA LEU A 8 16.06 1.42 3.47
C LEU A 8 16.26 2.56 4.48
N THR A 9 15.16 3.16 4.91
CA THR A 9 15.18 4.17 5.97
C THR A 9 15.72 3.61 7.29
N LYS A 10 16.17 4.51 8.19
CA LYS A 10 16.60 4.13 9.54
C LYS A 10 15.47 3.40 10.29
N THR A 11 14.26 3.94 10.26
CA THR A 11 13.06 3.38 10.88
C THR A 11 12.74 1.97 10.37
N SER A 12 12.82 1.75 9.05
CA SER A 12 12.65 0.41 8.47
C SER A 12 13.68 -0.58 9.01
N ASN A 13 14.96 -0.21 8.99
CA ASN A 13 16.02 -1.08 9.52
C ASN A 13 15.83 -1.36 11.03
N GLU A 14 15.37 -0.38 11.82
CA GLU A 14 15.07 -0.58 13.25
C GLU A 14 13.96 -1.60 13.47
N ASN A 15 12.82 -1.47 12.76
CA ASN A 15 11.70 -2.40 12.88
C ASN A 15 12.07 -3.82 12.40
N ILE A 16 12.83 -3.93 11.31
CA ILE A 16 13.30 -5.24 10.81
C ILE A 16 14.22 -5.90 11.84
N ASN A 17 15.17 -5.15 12.41
CA ASN A 17 16.05 -5.68 13.46
C ASN A 17 15.27 -6.11 14.70
N TYR A 18 14.27 -5.33 15.13
CA TYR A 18 13.37 -5.71 16.21
C TYR A 18 12.69 -7.06 15.95
N ILE A 19 12.18 -7.28 14.73
CA ILE A 19 11.58 -8.57 14.34
C ILE A 19 12.60 -9.71 14.42
N PHE A 20 13.83 -9.52 13.95
CA PHE A 20 14.86 -10.55 14.06
C PHE A 20 15.27 -10.84 15.51
N GLU A 21 15.40 -9.81 16.33
CA GLU A 21 15.83 -9.93 17.72
C GLU A 21 14.78 -10.63 18.60
N HIS A 22 13.50 -10.33 18.38
CA HIS A 22 12.41 -10.87 19.22
C HIS A 22 11.67 -12.06 18.60
N TYR A 23 11.64 -12.17 17.27
CA TYR A 23 10.74 -13.07 16.55
C TYR A 23 11.40 -13.86 15.42
N SER A 24 12.73 -13.99 15.40
CA SER A 24 13.44 -14.82 14.40
C SER A 24 12.93 -16.26 14.33
N SER A 25 12.54 -16.86 15.45
CA SER A 25 11.97 -18.21 15.48
C SER A 25 10.62 -18.34 14.75
N LYS A 26 9.93 -17.21 14.52
CA LYS A 26 8.65 -17.11 13.80
C LYS A 26 8.83 -16.82 12.30
N LEU A 27 10.05 -16.48 11.86
CA LEU A 27 10.44 -16.36 10.43
C LEU A 27 10.74 -17.74 9.82
N LYS A 28 9.79 -18.68 9.91
CA LYS A 28 9.92 -20.05 9.39
C LYS A 28 8.81 -20.42 8.40
N PHE A 29 8.12 -19.44 7.86
CA PHE A 29 7.07 -19.68 6.88
C PHE A 29 7.70 -20.03 5.54
N ILE A 30 7.34 -21.19 5.00
CA ILE A 30 7.85 -21.68 3.73
C ILE A 30 6.84 -21.30 2.65
N ILE A 31 7.34 -20.66 1.59
CA ILE A 31 6.61 -20.42 0.35
C ILE A 31 7.06 -21.51 -0.62
N ASN A 32 6.14 -22.42 -0.96
CA ASN A 32 6.42 -23.56 -1.84
C ASN A 32 6.20 -23.19 -3.29
N ASP A 33 5.09 -22.50 -3.59
CA ASP A 33 4.82 -22.03 -4.94
C ASP A 33 5.54 -20.70 -5.21
N THR A 34 6.49 -20.74 -6.14
CA THR A 34 7.32 -19.59 -6.54
C THR A 34 6.93 -19.05 -7.91
N TYR A 35 5.93 -19.63 -8.58
CA TYR A 35 5.49 -19.20 -9.90
C TYR A 35 5.18 -17.71 -9.92
N PHE A 36 4.41 -17.23 -8.93
CA PHE A 36 4.09 -15.82 -8.81
C PHE A 36 5.32 -14.93 -8.56
N ILE A 37 6.30 -15.40 -7.77
CA ILE A 37 7.56 -14.67 -7.55
C ILE A 37 8.32 -14.51 -8.87
N LYS A 38 8.34 -15.56 -9.71
CA LYS A 38 8.92 -15.49 -11.06
C LYS A 38 8.20 -14.48 -11.95
N LEU A 39 6.87 -14.46 -11.91
CA LEU A 39 6.08 -13.48 -12.66
C LEU A 39 6.39 -12.04 -12.26
N LEU A 40 6.48 -11.76 -10.95
CA LEU A 40 6.87 -10.43 -10.45
C LEU A 40 8.29 -10.06 -10.90
N TYR A 41 9.25 -10.99 -10.82
CA TYR A 41 10.60 -10.75 -11.31
C TYR A 41 10.58 -10.33 -12.79
N THR A 42 9.91 -11.10 -13.65
CA THR A 42 9.82 -10.81 -15.09
C THR A 42 9.12 -9.47 -15.37
N LEU A 43 8.07 -9.14 -14.62
CA LEU A 43 7.36 -7.86 -14.77
C LEU A 43 8.26 -6.67 -14.41
N ILE A 44 9.05 -6.78 -13.33
CA ILE A 44 10.02 -5.76 -12.92
C ILE A 44 11.15 -5.63 -13.97
N ASP A 45 11.71 -6.75 -14.40
CA ASP A 45 12.82 -6.82 -15.37
C ASP A 45 12.44 -6.10 -16.67
N LYS A 46 11.28 -6.45 -17.24
CA LYS A 46 10.75 -5.83 -18.46
C LYS A 46 10.47 -4.33 -18.31
N ALA A 47 9.93 -3.92 -17.16
CA ALA A 47 9.66 -2.51 -16.90
C ALA A 47 10.94 -1.67 -16.81
N ILE A 48 12.05 -2.24 -16.33
CA ILE A 48 13.36 -1.57 -16.27
C ILE A 48 14.00 -1.47 -17.65
N GLU A 49 13.85 -2.49 -18.49
CA GLU A 49 14.42 -2.52 -19.85
C GLU A 49 13.76 -1.55 -20.82
N THR A 50 12.61 -0.97 -20.46
CA THR A 50 11.87 -0.04 -21.32
C THR A 50 12.36 1.40 -21.09
N PRO A 51 13.21 1.98 -21.97
CA PRO A 51 13.67 3.35 -21.80
C PRO A 51 12.50 4.33 -21.99
N ILE A 52 12.27 5.16 -20.97
CA ILE A 52 11.24 6.20 -21.01
C ILE A 52 11.95 7.55 -20.95
N GLU A 53 11.98 8.27 -22.07
CA GLU A 53 12.45 9.64 -22.11
C GLU A 53 11.51 10.56 -21.31
N HIS A 54 12.06 11.63 -20.76
CA HIS A 54 11.27 12.60 -20.00
C HIS A 54 11.85 14.00 -20.15
N SER A 55 10.97 15.00 -20.04
CA SER A 55 11.40 16.37 -19.79
C SER A 55 11.38 16.64 -18.29
N LEU A 56 12.27 17.50 -17.82
CA LEU A 56 12.35 17.96 -16.44
C LEU A 56 12.45 19.49 -16.43
N LYS A 57 11.54 20.14 -15.72
CA LYS A 57 11.59 21.59 -15.44
C LYS A 57 11.47 21.81 -13.94
N GLN A 58 12.26 22.73 -13.40
CA GLN A 58 12.19 23.11 -12.00
C GLN A 58 11.54 24.48 -11.86
N THR A 59 10.61 24.62 -10.92
CA THR A 59 9.94 25.89 -10.59
C THR A 59 9.79 26.02 -9.08
N GLU A 60 9.37 27.19 -8.60
CA GLU A 60 9.03 27.41 -7.19
C GLU A 60 7.68 28.10 -7.10
N SER A 61 6.76 27.52 -6.33
CA SER A 61 5.47 28.12 -6.03
C SER A 61 4.81 27.45 -4.83
N ASN A 62 3.67 27.98 -4.41
CA ASN A 62 2.85 27.34 -3.38
C ASN A 62 2.19 26.08 -3.93
N GLY A 63 2.00 25.09 -3.05
CA GLY A 63 1.28 23.87 -3.41
C GLY A 63 -0.21 24.12 -3.58
N ASN A 64 -0.86 23.31 -4.41
CA ASN A 64 -2.32 23.24 -4.49
C ASN A 64 -2.76 21.77 -4.43
N ILE A 65 -3.71 21.48 -3.56
CA ILE A 65 -4.22 20.13 -3.30
C ILE A 65 -5.73 20.12 -3.51
N ILE A 66 -6.27 19.05 -4.08
CA ILE A 66 -7.72 18.91 -4.25
C ILE A 66 -8.40 18.85 -2.88
N ASN A 67 -9.67 19.25 -2.85
CA ASN A 67 -10.48 19.03 -1.66
C ASN A 67 -10.91 17.56 -1.59
N SER A 68 -10.40 16.83 -0.60
CA SER A 68 -10.79 15.44 -0.32
C SER A 68 -10.98 15.23 1.18
N SER A 69 -11.98 14.44 1.58
CA SER A 69 -12.16 14.02 2.96
C SER A 69 -11.01 13.15 3.46
N PHE A 70 -10.29 12.47 2.57
CA PHE A 70 -9.15 11.60 2.91
C PHE A 70 -7.84 12.36 3.19
N CYS A 71 -7.84 13.68 3.04
CA CYS A 71 -6.73 14.55 3.44
C CYS A 71 -7.23 15.56 4.49
N SER A 72 -6.58 15.58 5.66
CA SER A 72 -6.92 16.48 6.76
C SER A 72 -6.76 17.95 6.39
N GLN A 73 -7.56 18.83 7.00
CA GLN A 73 -7.46 20.27 6.77
C GLN A 73 -6.07 20.84 7.12
N GLU A 74 -5.45 20.35 8.19
CA GLU A 74 -4.10 20.78 8.60
C GLU A 74 -3.06 20.60 7.48
N ILE A 75 -3.03 19.43 6.83
CA ILE A 75 -2.11 19.16 5.73
C ILE A 75 -2.44 20.02 4.51
N LYS A 76 -3.74 20.22 4.21
CA LYS A 76 -4.16 21.09 3.10
C LYS A 76 -3.71 22.53 3.31
N ASP A 77 -3.91 23.05 4.51
CA ASP A 77 -3.53 24.40 4.89
C ASP A 77 -2.01 24.56 4.85
N TYR A 78 -1.26 23.58 5.35
CA TYR A 78 0.19 23.55 5.23
C TYR A 78 0.62 23.63 3.77
N ILE A 79 0.11 22.77 2.89
CA ILE A 79 0.48 22.72 1.47
C ILE A 79 0.17 24.06 0.77
N LYS A 80 -1.00 24.65 1.06
CA LYS A 80 -1.43 25.92 0.46
C LYS A 80 -0.59 27.11 0.90
N ASN A 81 -0.21 27.15 2.18
CA ASN A 81 0.48 28.30 2.78
C ASN A 81 2.01 28.22 2.68
N ASN A 82 2.54 27.16 2.08
CA ASN A 82 3.97 26.92 1.97
C ASN A 82 4.44 26.92 0.51
N THR A 83 5.59 27.56 0.27
CA THR A 83 6.31 27.47 -1.02
C THR A 83 7.16 26.21 -1.07
N PHE A 84 7.25 25.59 -2.25
CA PHE A 84 8.01 24.38 -2.53
C PHE A 84 8.88 24.55 -3.76
N ILE A 85 9.99 23.82 -3.80
CA ILE A 85 10.68 23.50 -5.06
C ILE A 85 9.83 22.42 -5.75
N ILE A 86 9.44 22.69 -6.99
CA ILE A 86 8.60 21.81 -7.78
C ILE A 86 9.40 21.27 -8.95
N TYR A 87 9.52 19.96 -9.02
CA TYR A 87 10.07 19.24 -10.15
C TYR A 87 8.90 18.79 -11.03
N ASN A 88 8.80 19.37 -12.22
CA ASN A 88 7.80 19.06 -13.24
C ASN A 88 8.41 18.09 -14.22
N ILE A 89 7.89 16.86 -14.25
CA ILE A 89 8.37 15.79 -15.10
C ILE A 89 7.24 15.37 -16.03
N GLU A 90 7.51 15.37 -17.32
CA GLU A 90 6.55 14.93 -18.34
C GLU A 90 7.16 13.81 -19.17
N PHE A 91 6.41 12.73 -19.35
CA PHE A 91 6.80 11.60 -20.19
C PHE A 91 5.57 10.86 -20.72
N LYS A 92 5.83 9.93 -21.65
CA LYS A 92 4.81 9.04 -22.20
C LYS A 92 5.20 7.60 -21.99
N ILE A 93 4.20 6.76 -21.75
CA ILE A 93 4.31 5.30 -21.81
C ILE A 93 3.20 4.84 -22.74
N LYS A 94 3.58 4.26 -23.89
CA LYS A 94 2.66 3.99 -25.00
C LYS A 94 1.94 5.30 -25.40
N ASP A 95 0.61 5.28 -25.48
CA ASP A 95 -0.21 6.44 -25.86
C ASP A 95 -0.58 7.35 -24.68
N ALA A 96 -0.25 6.97 -23.44
CA ALA A 96 -0.60 7.73 -22.24
C ALA A 96 0.48 8.74 -21.86
N GLN A 97 0.04 9.96 -21.53
CA GLN A 97 0.84 11.06 -21.00
C GLN A 97 0.80 11.09 -19.46
N TYR A 98 1.96 11.27 -18.85
CA TYR A 98 2.15 11.36 -17.42
C TYR A 98 2.76 12.71 -17.06
N ASN A 99 2.04 13.48 -16.25
CA ASN A 99 2.45 14.78 -15.73
C ASN A 99 2.72 14.63 -14.23
N LEU A 100 3.99 14.61 -13.84
CA LEU A 100 4.43 14.40 -12.47
C LEU A 100 4.96 15.72 -11.88
N PHE A 101 4.43 16.09 -10.72
CA PHE A 101 4.83 17.24 -9.93
C PHE A 101 5.31 16.74 -8.56
N ILE A 102 6.62 16.82 -8.32
CA ILE A 102 7.20 16.50 -7.00
C ILE A 102 7.52 17.80 -6.27
N TYR A 103 6.86 18.01 -5.14
CA TYR A 103 6.99 19.19 -4.29
C TYR A 103 7.88 18.86 -3.09
N SER A 104 8.95 19.63 -2.92
CA SER A 104 9.89 19.45 -1.81
C SER A 104 10.31 20.78 -1.18
N LYS A 105 10.54 20.77 0.13
CA LYS A 105 11.11 21.91 0.86
C LYS A 105 12.63 22.06 0.69
N LYS A 106 13.28 21.04 0.13
CA LYS A 106 14.74 20.96 -0.08
C LYS A 106 15.07 20.33 -1.43
N LYS A 107 16.28 20.54 -1.93
CA LYS A 107 16.75 19.83 -3.12
C LYS A 107 16.79 18.32 -2.84
N ILE A 108 16.35 17.52 -3.81
CA ILE A 108 16.29 16.05 -3.72
C ILE A 108 17.01 15.40 -4.91
N GLN A 109 17.35 14.11 -4.78
CA GLN A 109 17.89 13.31 -5.87
C GLN A 109 16.76 12.86 -6.80
N ILE A 110 16.26 13.80 -7.62
CA ILE A 110 15.03 13.63 -8.40
C ILE A 110 15.08 12.41 -9.34
N ASP A 111 16.24 12.09 -9.92
CA ASP A 111 16.42 10.95 -10.83
C ASP A 111 16.04 9.61 -10.18
N LYS A 112 16.26 9.47 -8.86
CA LYS A 112 15.84 8.26 -8.14
C LYS A 112 14.33 8.15 -8.04
N TYR A 113 13.63 9.26 -7.78
CA TYR A 113 12.16 9.27 -7.75
C TYR A 113 11.61 8.92 -9.14
N ILE A 114 12.16 9.56 -10.19
CA ILE A 114 11.79 9.31 -11.59
C ILE A 114 11.98 7.83 -11.94
N TYR A 115 13.09 7.22 -11.54
CA TYR A 115 13.36 5.79 -11.76
C TYR A 115 12.26 4.89 -11.14
N PHE A 116 11.98 5.06 -9.84
CA PHE A 116 10.99 4.22 -9.16
C PHE A 116 9.56 4.46 -9.65
N ILE A 117 9.21 5.70 -9.97
CA ILE A 117 7.90 6.05 -10.53
C ILE A 117 7.72 5.39 -11.90
N LYS A 118 8.68 5.55 -12.81
CA LYS A 118 8.61 4.94 -14.15
C LYS A 118 8.55 3.43 -14.09
N LEU A 119 9.29 2.81 -13.17
CA LEU A 119 9.23 1.37 -12.94
C LEU A 119 7.80 0.92 -12.63
N ILE A 120 7.17 1.50 -11.61
CA ILE A 120 5.81 1.12 -11.19
C ILE A 120 4.77 1.44 -12.26
N LEU A 121 4.87 2.59 -12.94
CA LEU A 121 3.97 2.94 -14.04
C LEU A 121 4.14 2.00 -15.23
N GLY A 122 5.37 1.60 -15.56
CA GLY A 122 5.66 0.57 -16.55
C GLY A 122 4.93 -0.73 -16.21
N MET A 123 5.12 -1.24 -14.99
CA MET A 123 4.47 -2.46 -14.50
C MET A 123 2.93 -2.37 -14.57
N CYS A 124 2.35 -1.27 -14.09
CA CYS A 124 0.88 -1.13 -14.04
C CYS A 124 0.27 -0.89 -15.43
N SER A 125 0.95 -0.15 -16.31
CA SER A 125 0.46 0.15 -17.67
C SER A 125 0.36 -1.08 -18.59
N GLU A 126 1.05 -2.18 -18.25
CA GLU A 126 0.91 -3.46 -18.95
C GLU A 126 -0.34 -4.23 -18.53
N GLN A 127 -0.90 -3.89 -17.37
CA GLN A 127 -2.02 -4.57 -16.73
C GLN A 127 -3.29 -3.71 -16.68
N ALA A 128 -3.20 -2.48 -17.20
CA ALA A 128 -4.22 -1.45 -17.06
C ALA A 128 -5.43 -1.66 -17.97
N THR A 129 -6.60 -1.23 -17.49
CA THR A 129 -7.85 -1.16 -18.27
C THR A 129 -8.50 0.22 -18.26
N THR A 130 -7.79 1.23 -17.77
CA THR A 130 -8.27 2.62 -17.79
C THR A 130 -8.36 3.15 -19.23
N HIS A 131 -9.44 3.88 -19.53
CA HIS A 131 -9.64 4.60 -20.79
C HIS A 131 -8.90 5.94 -20.82
N ASN A 132 -8.45 6.44 -19.66
CA ASN A 132 -7.74 7.71 -19.57
C ASN A 132 -6.35 7.60 -20.18
N ASN A 133 -5.95 8.65 -20.90
CA ASN A 133 -4.65 8.79 -21.53
C ASN A 133 -3.82 9.94 -20.94
N VAL A 134 -4.34 10.69 -19.96
CA VAL A 134 -3.60 11.74 -19.25
C VAL A 134 -3.72 11.52 -17.75
N PHE A 135 -2.56 11.42 -17.09
CA PHE A 135 -2.45 11.19 -15.66
C PHE A 135 -1.62 12.28 -15.01
N THR A 136 -2.13 12.84 -13.91
CA THR A 136 -1.42 13.87 -13.15
C THR A 136 -1.10 13.36 -11.76
N PHE A 137 0.16 13.51 -11.34
CA PHE A 137 0.63 13.07 -10.03
C PHE A 137 1.21 14.26 -9.28
N LYS A 138 0.72 14.51 -8.07
CA LYS A 138 1.21 15.57 -7.18
C LYS A 138 1.74 14.92 -5.92
N ILE A 139 3.06 14.81 -5.80
CA ILE A 139 3.73 14.18 -4.67
C ILE A 139 4.33 15.28 -3.79
N PHE A 140 3.67 15.59 -2.69
CA PHE A 140 4.14 16.50 -1.66
C PHE A 140 4.97 15.74 -0.63
N LEU A 141 6.28 15.92 -0.67
CA LEU A 141 7.23 15.34 0.28
C LEU A 141 7.23 16.15 1.59
N THR A 142 6.06 16.25 2.23
CA THR A 142 5.92 16.90 3.54
C THR A 142 6.52 16.02 4.64
N ASP A 143 6.97 16.66 5.72
CA ASP A 143 7.53 15.96 6.88
C ASP A 143 6.45 15.49 7.88
N PHE A 144 5.16 15.63 7.56
CA PHE A 144 4.07 15.10 8.40
C PHE A 144 4.22 13.59 8.59
N LYS A 145 3.94 13.15 9.82
CA LYS A 145 4.01 11.75 10.22
C LYS A 145 2.66 11.22 10.67
N LYS A 146 2.38 9.94 10.39
CA LYS A 146 1.27 9.21 11.00
C LYS A 146 1.45 9.20 12.51
N THR A 147 0.41 9.65 13.22
CA THR A 147 0.35 9.64 14.68
C THR A 147 -0.44 8.42 15.17
N GLN A 148 -0.30 8.10 16.46
CA GLN A 148 -1.14 7.07 17.07
C GLN A 148 -2.60 7.48 17.00
N PRO A 149 -3.49 6.66 16.40
CA PRO A 149 -4.89 7.02 16.30
C PRO A 149 -5.58 6.92 17.64
N THR A 150 -6.51 7.84 17.87
CA THR A 150 -7.59 7.70 18.85
C THR A 150 -8.87 7.28 18.11
N ILE A 151 -9.91 6.88 18.86
CA ILE A 151 -11.22 6.59 18.28
C ILE A 151 -12.05 7.88 18.22
N PRO A 152 -12.67 8.21 17.07
CA PRO A 152 -12.64 7.48 15.81
C PRO A 152 -11.32 7.67 15.06
N VAL A 153 -10.87 6.64 14.33
CA VAL A 153 -9.67 6.75 13.48
C VAL A 153 -9.94 7.70 12.32
N THR A 154 -9.22 8.81 12.26
CA THR A 154 -9.41 9.86 11.23
C THR A 154 -8.32 9.82 10.13
N PRO A 155 -8.56 10.43 8.96
CA PRO A 155 -7.58 10.51 7.87
C PRO A 155 -6.20 11.06 8.27
N PHE A 156 -6.13 12.00 9.21
CA PHE A 156 -4.84 12.52 9.69
C PHE A 156 -3.98 11.43 10.34
N HIS A 157 -4.58 10.42 10.96
CA HIS A 157 -3.78 9.41 11.65
C HIS A 157 -3.12 8.43 10.70
N ILE A 158 -3.76 8.09 9.57
CA ILE A 158 -3.35 6.93 8.76
C ILE A 158 -3.28 7.14 7.25
N ASN A 159 -3.85 8.22 6.69
CA ASN A 159 -3.84 8.43 5.24
C ASN A 159 -2.58 9.20 4.81
N SER A 160 -2.10 8.87 3.62
CA SER A 160 -0.93 9.52 3.00
C SER A 160 -1.13 9.86 1.53
N GLY A 161 -2.22 9.40 0.92
CA GLY A 161 -2.54 9.60 -0.48
C GLY A 161 -4.04 9.65 -0.74
N VAL A 162 -4.39 10.10 -1.94
CA VAL A 162 -5.75 10.04 -2.49
C VAL A 162 -5.68 10.07 -4.02
N THR A 163 -6.50 9.24 -4.65
CA THR A 163 -6.82 9.31 -6.08
C THR A 163 -8.17 9.99 -6.28
N SER A 164 -8.20 11.01 -7.14
CA SER A 164 -9.46 11.63 -7.56
C SER A 164 -10.16 10.80 -8.62
N TYR A 165 -11.47 10.72 -8.50
CA TYR A 165 -12.35 10.18 -9.53
C TYR A 165 -13.27 11.30 -10.02
N PRO A 166 -13.29 11.58 -11.33
CA PRO A 166 -14.28 12.48 -11.90
C PRO A 166 -15.68 11.90 -11.65
N SER A 167 -16.63 12.78 -11.32
CA SER A 167 -18.00 12.39 -10.96
C SER A 167 -18.82 11.93 -12.16
N ASP A 168 -18.46 12.38 -13.37
CA ASP A 168 -19.06 12.03 -14.66
C ASP A 168 -17.93 11.78 -15.66
N PRO A 169 -17.58 10.52 -15.96
CA PRO A 169 -16.40 10.20 -16.74
C PRO A 169 -16.51 10.64 -18.22
N HIS A 170 -15.58 11.44 -18.71
CA HIS A 170 -15.44 11.82 -20.12
C HIS A 170 -14.08 11.45 -20.72
N GLU A 171 -13.99 11.46 -22.06
CA GLU A 171 -12.79 11.03 -22.82
C GLU A 171 -11.54 11.86 -22.51
N ASN A 172 -11.68 13.07 -21.95
CA ASN A 172 -10.59 13.96 -21.58
C ASN A 172 -10.31 14.01 -20.07
N ASP A 173 -10.82 13.04 -19.32
CA ASP A 173 -10.75 13.09 -17.87
C ASP A 173 -9.35 12.85 -17.33
N CYS A 174 -8.89 13.83 -16.56
CA CYS A 174 -7.68 13.73 -15.77
C CYS A 174 -7.98 13.00 -14.46
N LYS A 175 -7.19 11.96 -14.17
CA LYS A 175 -7.06 11.45 -12.80
C LYS A 175 -5.87 12.13 -12.14
N ASP A 176 -6.15 12.80 -11.03
CA ASP A 176 -5.12 13.32 -10.13
C ASP A 176 -4.84 12.30 -9.03
N ILE A 177 -3.59 11.87 -8.91
CA ILE A 177 -3.05 11.24 -7.70
C ILE A 177 -2.37 12.30 -6.87
N ILE A 178 -2.63 12.25 -5.57
CA ILE A 178 -1.99 13.12 -4.60
C ILE A 178 -1.39 12.25 -3.51
N ILE A 179 -0.10 12.45 -3.24
CA ILE A 179 0.60 11.88 -2.09
C ILE A 179 1.06 13.05 -1.25
N PHE A 180 0.77 13.04 0.04
CA PHE A 180 1.00 14.21 0.89
C PHE A 180 1.90 13.96 2.09
N ARG A 181 2.53 12.79 2.19
CA ARG A 181 3.55 12.48 3.21
C ARG A 181 4.75 11.79 2.59
N ASN A 182 5.94 12.24 2.98
CA ASN A 182 7.20 11.64 2.53
C ASN A 182 7.46 10.27 3.18
N GLU A 183 6.92 10.01 4.37
CA GLU A 183 7.31 8.86 5.22
C GLU A 183 7.11 7.48 4.60
N GLU A 184 6.14 7.33 3.69
CA GLU A 184 5.81 6.08 2.98
C GLU A 184 5.48 6.33 1.51
N TRP A 185 6.06 7.38 0.92
CA TRP A 185 5.62 7.89 -0.37
C TRP A 185 5.62 6.81 -1.48
N PHE A 186 6.58 5.88 -1.45
CA PHE A 186 6.74 4.88 -2.52
C PHE A 186 5.66 3.80 -2.47
N LYS A 187 5.41 3.20 -1.29
CA LYS A 187 4.32 2.23 -1.13
C LYS A 187 2.97 2.88 -1.43
N VAL A 188 2.76 4.11 -0.94
CA VAL A 188 1.54 4.88 -1.24
C VAL A 188 1.43 5.16 -2.74
N PHE A 189 2.52 5.46 -3.43
CA PHE A 189 2.51 5.62 -4.88
C PHE A 189 2.03 4.36 -5.60
N ILE A 190 2.50 3.18 -5.19
CA ILE A 190 2.01 1.90 -5.73
C ILE A 190 0.51 1.74 -5.45
N HIS A 191 0.07 2.02 -4.22
CA HIS A 191 -1.34 1.97 -3.81
C HIS A 191 -2.22 2.84 -4.72
N GLU A 192 -1.86 4.10 -4.90
CA GLU A 192 -2.63 5.03 -5.75
C GLU A 192 -2.57 4.62 -7.23
N CYS A 193 -1.50 4.00 -7.70
CA CYS A 193 -1.44 3.45 -9.06
C CYS A 193 -2.47 2.34 -9.30
N PHE A 194 -2.81 1.52 -8.30
CA PHE A 194 -3.85 0.49 -8.43
C PHE A 194 -5.22 1.11 -8.72
N HIS A 195 -5.57 2.14 -7.95
CA HIS A 195 -6.79 2.95 -8.14
C HIS A 195 -6.80 3.61 -9.53
N LEU A 196 -5.66 4.21 -9.92
CA LEU A 196 -5.48 4.91 -11.19
C LEU A 196 -5.70 3.99 -12.40
N PHE A 197 -5.01 2.86 -12.41
CA PHE A 197 -5.01 1.91 -13.52
C PHE A 197 -6.19 0.94 -13.48
N CYS A 198 -7.13 1.15 -12.55
CA CYS A 198 -8.35 0.35 -12.44
C CYS A 198 -8.03 -1.13 -12.19
N LEU A 199 -7.01 -1.42 -11.37
CA LEU A 199 -6.55 -2.78 -11.05
C LEU A 199 -7.33 -3.43 -9.91
N ASP A 200 -7.97 -2.62 -9.07
CA ASP A 200 -8.88 -3.05 -8.01
C ASP A 200 -10.35 -3.10 -8.49
N PHE A 201 -11.29 -3.06 -7.55
CA PHE A 201 -12.73 -3.08 -7.82
C PHE A 201 -13.46 -1.85 -7.25
N CYS A 202 -12.80 -0.69 -7.16
CA CYS A 202 -13.39 0.55 -6.63
C CYS A 202 -14.64 1.03 -7.40
N ASP A 203 -14.76 0.66 -8.67
CA ASP A 203 -15.87 0.97 -9.57
C ASP A 203 -17.04 -0.01 -9.46
N VAL A 204 -16.91 -1.07 -8.66
CA VAL A 204 -18.01 -2.01 -8.41
C VAL A 204 -18.87 -1.48 -7.25
N ASP A 205 -20.19 -1.38 -7.45
CA ASP A 205 -21.12 -1.09 -6.37
C ASP A 205 -21.13 -2.23 -5.33
N VAL A 206 -20.41 -1.99 -4.25
CA VAL A 206 -20.21 -2.91 -3.12
C VAL A 206 -20.91 -2.44 -1.83
N SER A 207 -21.87 -1.53 -1.94
CA SER A 207 -22.62 -0.97 -0.79
C SER A 207 -23.16 -2.05 0.17
N LYS A 208 -23.58 -3.20 -0.37
CA LYS A 208 -24.12 -4.33 0.41
C LYS A 208 -23.08 -5.16 1.16
N PHE A 209 -21.80 -5.11 0.77
CA PHE A 209 -20.74 -5.93 1.39
C PHE A 209 -20.38 -5.46 2.81
N LYS A 210 -20.57 -4.17 3.11
CA LYS A 210 -20.36 -3.63 4.46
C LYS A 210 -21.19 -4.37 5.51
N ASN A 211 -22.44 -4.68 5.19
CA ASN A 211 -23.33 -5.43 6.07
C ASN A 211 -22.85 -6.86 6.31
N LEU A 212 -22.17 -7.49 5.34
CA LEU A 212 -21.62 -8.82 5.50
C LEU A 212 -20.44 -8.82 6.48
N PHE A 213 -19.56 -7.83 6.40
CA PHE A 213 -18.48 -7.67 7.37
C PHE A 213 -19.00 -7.31 8.77
N LYS A 214 -20.05 -6.48 8.88
CA LYS A 214 -20.71 -6.19 10.17
C LYS A 214 -21.34 -7.43 10.83
N GLN A 215 -21.58 -8.52 10.09
CA GLN A 215 -21.97 -9.80 10.69
C GLN A 215 -20.78 -10.57 11.29
N MET A 216 -19.58 -10.38 10.73
CA MET A 216 -18.35 -11.06 11.17
C MET A 216 -17.61 -10.28 12.26
N TYR A 217 -17.69 -8.95 12.23
CA TYR A 217 -16.95 -8.03 13.08
C TYR A 217 -17.87 -7.04 13.81
N ASN A 218 -17.41 -6.57 14.97
CA ASN A 218 -18.05 -5.58 15.82
C ASN A 218 -17.47 -4.18 15.56
N ILE A 219 -17.67 -3.71 14.33
CA ILE A 219 -17.10 -2.46 13.81
C ILE A 219 -18.22 -1.52 13.33
N GLU A 220 -17.97 -0.22 13.45
CA GLU A 220 -18.83 0.86 12.98
C GLU A 220 -18.00 1.84 12.14
N GLY A 221 -18.31 1.94 10.85
CA GLY A 221 -17.56 2.80 9.96
C GLY A 221 -17.92 2.54 8.50
N GLU A 222 -17.65 3.53 7.67
CA GLU A 222 -17.84 3.47 6.22
C GLU A 222 -16.50 3.13 5.55
N PHE A 223 -15.99 1.93 5.76
CA PHE A 223 -14.79 1.48 5.03
C PHE A 223 -15.10 1.04 3.60
N LEU A 224 -14.07 1.05 2.78
CA LEU A 224 -14.07 0.70 1.37
C LEU A 224 -13.34 -0.62 1.19
N PHE A 225 -14.07 -1.69 0.90
CA PHE A 225 -13.53 -3.05 0.91
C PHE A 225 -12.33 -3.24 -0.03
N PHE A 226 -12.32 -2.57 -1.19
CA PHE A 226 -11.23 -2.65 -2.17
C PHE A 226 -9.87 -2.20 -1.61
N GLU A 227 -9.86 -1.34 -0.59
CA GLU A 227 -8.64 -0.84 0.05
C GLU A 227 -7.80 -1.97 0.65
N ALA A 228 -8.43 -3.06 1.11
CA ALA A 228 -7.70 -4.22 1.63
C ALA A 228 -6.91 -4.95 0.53
N LEU A 229 -7.50 -5.05 -0.67
CA LEU A 229 -6.87 -5.62 -1.86
C LEU A 229 -5.75 -4.69 -2.34
N THR A 230 -6.03 -3.40 -2.48
CA THR A 230 -5.07 -2.41 -2.95
C THR A 230 -3.86 -2.34 -2.03
N GLU A 231 -4.08 -2.33 -0.71
CA GLU A 231 -2.98 -2.30 0.26
C GLU A 231 -2.18 -3.61 0.29
N PHE A 232 -2.83 -4.77 0.14
CA PHE A 232 -2.12 -6.05 0.00
C PHE A 232 -1.16 -6.04 -1.18
N TRP A 233 -1.64 -5.59 -2.35
CA TRP A 233 -0.82 -5.52 -3.55
C TRP A 233 0.27 -4.46 -3.49
N ALA A 234 -0.04 -3.27 -2.93
CA ALA A 234 0.93 -2.21 -2.74
C ALA A 234 2.12 -2.68 -1.91
N ARG A 235 1.86 -3.38 -0.80
CA ARG A 235 2.90 -3.96 0.07
C ARG A 235 3.65 -5.08 -0.64
N THR A 236 2.96 -5.97 -1.34
CA THR A 236 3.57 -7.07 -2.11
C THR A 236 4.54 -6.56 -3.17
N ILE A 237 4.12 -5.57 -3.97
CA ILE A 237 4.96 -4.96 -5.02
C ILE A 237 6.09 -4.14 -4.42
N ASN A 238 5.84 -3.41 -3.32
CA ASN A 238 6.88 -2.67 -2.63
C ASN A 238 8.03 -3.59 -2.20
N ILE A 239 7.70 -4.74 -1.58
CA ILE A 239 8.69 -5.74 -1.18
C ILE A 239 9.42 -6.30 -2.40
N ALA A 240 8.72 -6.57 -3.50
CA ALA A 240 9.32 -7.06 -4.72
C ALA A 240 10.34 -6.06 -5.29
N VAL A 241 9.95 -4.77 -5.43
CA VAL A 241 10.86 -3.72 -5.91
C VAL A 241 12.07 -3.56 -4.99
N VAL A 242 11.87 -3.57 -3.66
CA VAL A 242 12.95 -3.49 -2.68
C VAL A 242 13.91 -4.67 -2.83
N SER A 243 13.38 -5.88 -2.97
CA SER A 243 14.16 -7.11 -3.11
C SER A 243 14.98 -7.10 -4.41
N TYR A 244 14.35 -6.69 -5.52
CA TYR A 244 15.02 -6.55 -6.82
C TYR A 244 16.09 -5.46 -6.78
N SER A 245 15.83 -4.35 -6.09
CA SER A 245 16.73 -3.20 -6.03
C SER A 245 17.92 -3.40 -5.10
N THR A 246 18.05 -4.52 -4.40
CA THR A 246 19.18 -4.77 -3.49
C THR A 246 20.53 -4.85 -4.20
N LYS A 247 20.56 -5.36 -5.44
CA LYS A 247 21.76 -5.57 -6.24
C LYS A 247 21.49 -5.19 -7.70
N LYS A 248 22.48 -4.59 -8.37
CA LYS A 248 22.40 -4.33 -9.81
C LYS A 248 22.43 -5.67 -10.55
N ASN A 249 21.51 -5.88 -11.50
CA ASN A 249 21.39 -7.11 -12.30
C ASN A 249 21.26 -8.35 -11.40
N ILE A 250 20.38 -8.28 -10.39
CA ILE A 250 20.11 -9.41 -9.51
C ILE A 250 19.58 -10.60 -10.32
N LEU A 251 20.10 -11.80 -10.07
CA LEU A 251 19.57 -13.01 -10.70
C LEU A 251 18.25 -13.42 -10.05
N TYR A 252 17.43 -14.16 -10.79
CA TYR A 252 16.12 -14.60 -10.29
C TYR A 252 16.23 -15.38 -8.97
N GLU A 253 17.22 -16.27 -8.81
CA GLU A 253 17.39 -17.10 -7.61
C GLU A 253 17.75 -16.25 -6.38
N GLU A 254 18.56 -15.19 -6.58
CA GLU A 254 18.89 -14.22 -5.54
C GLU A 254 17.65 -13.40 -5.16
N PHE A 255 16.89 -12.93 -6.16
CA PHE A 255 15.63 -12.22 -5.97
C PHE A 255 14.60 -13.07 -5.22
N GLU A 256 14.41 -14.33 -5.63
CA GLU A 256 13.47 -15.25 -5.03
C GLU A 256 13.78 -15.47 -3.55
N THR A 257 15.06 -15.67 -3.23
CA THR A 257 15.53 -15.84 -1.85
C THR A 257 15.21 -14.60 -1.00
N LEU A 258 15.51 -13.40 -1.52
CA LEU A 258 15.22 -12.15 -0.82
C LEU A 258 13.73 -11.89 -0.68
N MET A 259 12.95 -12.13 -1.73
CA MET A 259 11.50 -11.97 -1.71
C MET A 259 10.86 -12.87 -0.65
N LYS A 260 11.28 -14.14 -0.58
CA LYS A 260 10.80 -15.08 0.45
C LYS A 260 11.09 -14.62 1.87
N ILE A 261 12.28 -14.06 2.11
CA ILE A 261 12.64 -13.51 3.43
C ILE A 261 11.80 -12.27 3.73
N ASN A 262 11.72 -11.34 2.78
CA ASN A 262 11.06 -10.06 2.99
C ASN A 262 9.53 -10.20 3.15
N ILE A 263 8.89 -11.14 2.45
CA ILE A 263 7.49 -11.50 2.69
C ILE A 263 7.28 -11.92 4.15
N GLN A 264 8.17 -12.73 4.72
CA GLN A 264 8.03 -13.18 6.10
C GLN A 264 8.17 -12.03 7.11
N ILE A 265 9.11 -11.13 6.86
CA ILE A 265 9.30 -9.93 7.68
C ILE A 265 8.05 -9.05 7.60
N GLU A 266 7.54 -8.78 6.40
CA GLU A 266 6.33 -7.98 6.20
C GLU A 266 5.11 -8.61 6.88
N ARG A 267 4.96 -9.94 6.78
CA ARG A 267 3.88 -10.69 7.44
C ARG A 267 3.91 -10.47 8.94
N LEU A 268 5.05 -10.66 9.60
CA LEU A 268 5.15 -10.42 11.04
C LEU A 268 4.94 -8.95 11.38
N TYR A 269 5.51 -8.03 10.59
CA TYR A 269 5.34 -6.60 10.80
C TYR A 269 3.86 -6.18 10.72
N SER A 270 3.09 -6.70 9.76
CA SER A 270 1.64 -6.42 9.62
C SER A 270 0.87 -6.79 10.89
N ILE A 271 1.19 -7.94 11.50
CA ILE A 271 0.57 -8.41 12.74
C ILE A 271 0.96 -7.50 13.92
N LEU A 272 2.26 -7.24 14.09
CA LEU A 272 2.76 -6.39 15.17
C LEU A 272 2.14 -4.99 15.10
N GLN A 273 2.00 -4.47 13.88
CA GLN A 273 1.38 -3.18 13.64
C GLN A 273 -0.10 -3.16 13.96
N MET A 274 -0.86 -4.13 13.45
CA MET A 274 -2.29 -4.25 13.75
C MET A 274 -2.49 -4.33 15.27
N LYS A 275 -1.71 -5.17 15.96
CA LYS A 275 -1.76 -5.29 17.43
C LYS A 275 -1.40 -3.98 18.13
N HIS A 276 -0.32 -3.33 17.71
CA HIS A 276 0.12 -2.05 18.27
C HIS A 276 -0.98 -1.00 18.23
N ILE A 277 -1.52 -0.77 17.04
CA ILE A 277 -2.50 0.30 16.85
C ILE A 277 -3.85 -0.04 17.52
N LEU A 278 -4.33 -1.30 17.43
CA LEU A 278 -5.56 -1.71 18.12
C LEU A 278 -5.42 -1.60 19.64
N SER A 279 -4.29 -2.00 20.21
CA SER A 279 -4.08 -1.98 21.65
C SER A 279 -4.12 -0.57 22.24
N ASN A 280 -3.57 0.41 21.51
CA ASN A 280 -3.60 1.83 21.89
C ASN A 280 -5.03 2.38 21.94
N MET A 281 -5.95 1.76 21.20
CA MET A 281 -7.38 2.10 21.20
C MET A 281 -8.21 1.22 22.15
N GLY A 282 -7.57 0.29 22.90
CA GLY A 282 -8.25 -0.63 23.81
C GLY A 282 -8.92 -1.83 23.13
N PHE A 283 -8.47 -2.18 21.92
CA PHE A 283 -8.96 -3.32 21.14
C PHE A 283 -7.87 -4.36 20.92
N THR A 284 -8.31 -5.60 20.72
CA THR A 284 -7.55 -6.69 20.11
C THR A 284 -8.30 -7.19 18.88
N TYR A 285 -7.66 -8.04 18.06
CA TYR A 285 -8.33 -8.66 16.92
C TYR A 285 -9.57 -9.47 17.37
N GLU A 286 -9.45 -10.22 18.46
CA GLU A 286 -10.54 -11.01 19.05
C GLU A 286 -11.68 -10.12 19.54
N SER A 287 -11.37 -8.96 20.13
CA SER A 287 -12.39 -8.00 20.54
C SER A 287 -13.19 -7.42 19.36
N LEU A 288 -12.59 -7.37 18.16
CA LEU A 288 -13.31 -7.01 16.93
C LEU A 288 -14.24 -8.12 16.46
N LEU A 289 -14.06 -9.38 16.91
CA LEU A 289 -14.94 -10.50 16.59
C LEU A 289 -16.06 -10.66 17.64
N ASP A 290 -15.89 -10.09 18.82
CA ASP A 290 -16.83 -10.18 19.93
C ASP A 290 -18.04 -9.27 19.73
N LYS A 291 -19.18 -9.87 19.36
CA LYS A 291 -20.46 -9.18 19.18
C LYS A 291 -21.15 -8.81 20.49
N THR A 292 -20.68 -9.31 21.63
CA THR A 292 -21.23 -8.98 22.95
C THR A 292 -20.59 -7.71 23.54
N ARG A 293 -19.43 -7.31 23.01
CA ARG A 293 -18.75 -6.08 23.41
C ARG A 293 -19.60 -4.85 23.08
N THR A 294 -19.86 -4.03 24.10
CA THR A 294 -20.66 -2.81 23.99
C THR A 294 -19.94 -1.67 23.27
N THR A 295 -18.61 -1.60 23.41
CA THR A 295 -17.78 -0.57 22.78
C THR A 295 -17.42 -1.00 21.35
N LEU A 296 -18.05 -0.35 20.37
CA LEU A 296 -17.77 -0.56 18.95
C LEU A 296 -16.44 0.09 18.56
N PHE A 297 -15.69 -0.58 17.69
CA PHE A 297 -14.56 0.04 17.00
C PHE A 297 -15.10 1.04 15.96
N LYS A 298 -14.64 2.30 16.01
CA LYS A 298 -15.12 3.35 15.10
C LYS A 298 -14.01 3.93 14.23
N GLU A 299 -14.33 4.14 12.95
CA GLU A 299 -13.41 4.74 11.98
C GLU A 299 -14.13 5.70 11.02
N GLU A 300 -13.42 6.75 10.62
CA GLU A 300 -13.80 7.73 9.59
C GLU A 300 -12.98 7.55 8.30
N THR A 301 -12.08 6.57 8.29
CA THR A 301 -11.23 6.18 7.15
C THR A 301 -11.00 4.67 7.20
N ASN A 302 -10.28 4.10 6.23
CA ASN A 302 -10.23 2.66 5.97
C ASN A 302 -9.27 1.87 6.88
N PHE A 303 -9.22 2.15 8.19
CA PHE A 303 -8.32 1.45 9.12
C PHE A 303 -8.53 -0.07 9.10
N PHE A 304 -9.79 -0.50 9.18
CA PHE A 304 -10.16 -1.90 9.15
C PHE A 304 -9.63 -2.62 7.90
N CYS A 305 -9.68 -1.96 6.74
CA CYS A 305 -9.11 -2.51 5.52
C CYS A 305 -7.58 -2.54 5.57
N TYR A 306 -6.94 -1.40 5.83
CA TYR A 306 -5.48 -1.25 5.76
C TYR A 306 -4.70 -2.10 6.77
N TYR A 307 -5.20 -2.18 8.01
CA TYR A 307 -4.47 -2.80 9.11
C TYR A 307 -5.04 -4.14 9.55
N VAL A 308 -6.36 -4.37 9.42
CA VAL A 308 -6.97 -5.64 9.85
C VAL A 308 -7.06 -6.60 8.68
N LEU A 309 -7.84 -6.30 7.64
CA LEU A 309 -8.05 -7.22 6.52
C LEU A 309 -6.75 -7.51 5.77
N THR A 310 -5.92 -6.50 5.49
CA THR A 310 -4.62 -6.73 4.84
C THR A 310 -3.69 -7.62 5.67
N THR A 311 -3.73 -7.53 7.00
CA THR A 311 -2.96 -8.44 7.88
C THR A 311 -3.43 -9.89 7.73
N LEU A 312 -4.73 -10.14 7.57
CA LEU A 312 -5.24 -11.49 7.29
C LEU A 312 -4.72 -12.02 5.96
N LEU A 313 -4.79 -11.18 4.91
CA LEU A 313 -4.32 -11.52 3.56
C LEU A 313 -2.81 -11.81 3.54
N LEU A 314 -2.01 -11.01 4.23
CA LEU A 314 -0.57 -11.23 4.37
C LEU A 314 -0.28 -12.46 5.23
N PHE A 315 -0.97 -12.67 6.35
CA PHE A 315 -0.77 -13.88 7.14
C PHE A 315 -0.98 -15.14 6.29
N HIS A 316 -1.98 -15.11 5.41
CA HIS A 316 -2.29 -16.17 4.46
C HIS A 316 -1.63 -16.00 3.08
N TYR A 317 -0.47 -15.31 2.99
CA TYR A 317 0.14 -14.85 1.73
C TYR A 317 0.12 -15.89 0.59
N GLU A 318 0.60 -17.11 0.81
CA GLU A 318 0.64 -18.15 -0.23
C GLU A 318 -0.76 -18.52 -0.70
N GLN A 319 -1.72 -18.70 0.21
CA GLN A 319 -3.12 -18.97 -0.14
C GLN A 319 -3.77 -17.76 -0.83
N THR A 320 -3.45 -16.55 -0.39
CA THR A 320 -3.98 -15.29 -0.94
C THR A 320 -3.50 -15.10 -2.38
N ILE A 321 -2.21 -15.30 -2.64
CA ILE A 321 -1.63 -15.23 -3.98
C ILE A 321 -2.23 -16.31 -4.88
N ALA A 322 -2.35 -17.55 -4.41
CA ALA A 322 -2.99 -18.62 -5.17
C ALA A 322 -4.44 -18.26 -5.54
N TRP A 323 -5.19 -17.69 -4.58
CA TRP A 323 -6.55 -17.21 -4.83
C TRP A 323 -6.59 -16.13 -5.93
N PHE A 324 -5.67 -15.16 -5.88
CA PHE A 324 -5.58 -14.11 -6.90
C PHE A 324 -5.18 -14.66 -8.27
N VAL A 325 -4.22 -15.59 -8.34
CA VAL A 325 -3.81 -16.23 -9.61
C VAL A 325 -4.99 -16.96 -10.27
N GLU A 326 -5.87 -17.56 -9.48
CA GLU A 326 -7.04 -18.28 -9.98
C GLU A 326 -8.19 -17.36 -10.43
N HIS A 327 -8.37 -16.20 -9.78
CA HIS A 327 -9.58 -15.38 -9.93
C HIS A 327 -9.37 -14.03 -10.64
N ASN A 328 -8.14 -13.56 -10.78
CA ASN A 328 -7.83 -12.31 -11.47
C ASN A 328 -7.85 -12.47 -13.00
N GLN A 329 -8.08 -11.37 -13.72
CA GLN A 329 -8.03 -11.34 -15.18
C GLN A 329 -6.59 -11.41 -15.70
N THR A 330 -5.69 -10.72 -15.01
CA THR A 330 -4.25 -10.78 -15.21
C THR A 330 -3.57 -10.98 -13.85
N ILE A 331 -2.25 -10.84 -13.76
CA ILE A 331 -1.55 -11.00 -12.47
C ILE A 331 -2.07 -10.01 -11.42
N LEU A 332 -2.22 -8.73 -11.83
CA LEU A 332 -2.58 -7.64 -10.92
C LEU A 332 -4.05 -7.22 -11.02
N GLN A 333 -4.72 -7.52 -12.14
CA GLN A 333 -6.04 -6.98 -12.41
C GLN A 333 -7.15 -7.85 -11.81
N PHE A 334 -7.84 -7.31 -10.81
CA PHE A 334 -8.99 -7.98 -10.21
C PHE A 334 -10.19 -8.09 -11.17
N SER A 335 -10.93 -9.19 -11.07
CA SER A 335 -12.16 -9.40 -11.83
C SER A 335 -13.31 -8.51 -11.31
N LYS A 336 -13.68 -7.50 -12.09
CA LYS A 336 -14.64 -6.45 -11.72
C LYS A 336 -16.12 -6.84 -11.87
N ASN A 337 -16.56 -7.85 -11.14
CA ASN A 337 -17.98 -8.19 -11.07
C ASN A 337 -18.40 -8.54 -9.64
N LYS A 338 -19.70 -8.38 -9.34
CA LYS A 338 -20.25 -8.60 -8.00
C LYS A 338 -20.00 -10.01 -7.47
N ASN A 339 -19.97 -11.02 -8.34
CA ASN A 339 -19.68 -12.40 -7.93
C ASN A 339 -18.21 -12.56 -7.51
N SER A 340 -17.26 -12.02 -8.26
CA SER A 340 -15.83 -12.04 -7.89
C SER A 340 -15.56 -11.32 -6.58
N VAL A 341 -16.19 -10.16 -6.35
CA VAL A 341 -16.09 -9.47 -5.04
C VAL A 341 -16.70 -10.32 -3.92
N LEU A 342 -17.80 -11.01 -4.19
CA LEU A 342 -18.43 -11.92 -3.22
C LEU A 342 -17.58 -13.15 -2.92
N LEU A 343 -16.92 -13.73 -3.92
CA LEU A 343 -15.95 -14.80 -3.72
C LEU A 343 -14.77 -14.30 -2.89
N PHE A 344 -14.28 -13.09 -3.12
CA PHE A 344 -13.21 -12.50 -2.32
C PHE A 344 -13.64 -12.28 -0.85
N PHE A 345 -14.87 -11.82 -0.62
CA PHE A 345 -15.45 -11.75 0.72
C PHE A 345 -15.49 -13.14 1.38
N TYR A 346 -15.97 -14.16 0.68
CA TYR A 346 -16.03 -15.52 1.23
C TYR A 346 -14.65 -16.11 1.49
N TYR A 347 -13.65 -15.77 0.67
CA TYR A 347 -12.26 -16.11 0.92
C TYR A 347 -11.79 -15.53 2.26
N ILE A 348 -11.98 -14.22 2.49
CA ILE A 348 -11.66 -13.58 3.78
C ILE A 348 -12.43 -14.23 4.93
N LYS A 349 -13.72 -14.51 4.73
CA LYS A 349 -14.55 -15.23 5.71
C LYS A 349 -14.00 -16.62 6.04
N SER A 350 -13.36 -17.31 5.10
CA SER A 350 -12.77 -18.63 5.37
C SER A 350 -11.50 -18.55 6.22
N ILE A 351 -10.73 -17.45 6.12
CA ILE A 351 -9.44 -17.30 6.82
C ILE A 351 -9.52 -16.50 8.13
N HIS A 352 -10.55 -15.67 8.35
CA HIS A 352 -10.57 -14.71 9.47
C HIS A 352 -10.51 -15.31 10.90
N LYS A 353 -10.85 -16.58 11.07
CA LYS A 353 -10.79 -17.30 12.36
C LYS A 353 -9.81 -18.47 12.33
N ASN A 354 -8.79 -18.41 11.47
CA ASN A 354 -7.79 -19.45 11.38
C ASN A 354 -7.08 -19.67 12.72
N VAL A 355 -7.09 -20.90 13.24
CA VAL A 355 -6.57 -21.22 14.57
C VAL A 355 -5.06 -20.94 14.70
N ASN A 356 -4.27 -21.21 13.66
CA ASN A 356 -2.83 -20.97 13.68
C ASN A 356 -2.50 -19.47 13.64
N MET A 357 -3.32 -18.70 12.92
CA MET A 357 -3.26 -17.24 12.92
C MET A 357 -3.51 -16.68 14.31
N LEU A 358 -4.63 -17.05 14.94
CA LEU A 358 -5.00 -16.59 16.27
C LEU A 358 -3.92 -16.94 17.31
N LYS A 359 -3.42 -18.19 17.31
CA LYS A 359 -2.28 -18.59 18.17
C LYS A 359 -1.01 -17.78 17.90
N THR A 360 -0.76 -17.42 16.64
CA THR A 360 0.39 -16.57 16.30
C THR A 360 0.18 -15.17 16.86
N PHE A 361 -1.01 -14.59 16.68
CA PHE A 361 -1.34 -13.28 17.23
C PHE A 361 -1.17 -13.27 18.74
N GLU A 362 -1.69 -14.26 19.45
CA GLU A 362 -1.50 -14.44 20.89
C GLU A 362 -0.02 -14.53 21.26
N SER A 363 0.81 -15.26 20.50
CA SER A 363 2.23 -15.44 20.84
C SER A 363 3.14 -14.23 20.62
N LEU A 364 2.63 -13.13 20.06
CA LEU A 364 3.39 -11.91 19.77
C LEU A 364 3.10 -10.83 20.82
N ASP A 365 3.62 -11.00 22.03
CA ASP A 365 3.27 -10.20 23.22
C ASP A 365 4.01 -8.85 23.33
N LYS A 366 5.12 -8.67 22.61
CA LYS A 366 5.89 -7.42 22.60
C LYS A 366 5.73 -6.70 21.25
N PHE A 367 5.29 -5.46 21.29
CA PHE A 367 5.32 -4.59 20.12
C PHE A 367 5.74 -3.19 20.57
N GLU A 368 6.92 -2.77 20.16
CA GLU A 368 7.35 -1.37 20.24
C GLU A 368 7.66 -0.93 18.82
N LEU A 369 6.61 -0.59 18.07
CA LEU A 369 6.80 0.03 16.77
C LEU A 369 7.00 1.53 16.97
N THR A 370 8.03 2.06 16.31
CA THR A 370 8.41 3.47 16.39
C THR A 370 7.52 4.38 15.52
N ASN A 371 6.58 3.80 14.78
CA ASN A 371 5.80 4.47 13.73
C ASN A 371 4.54 3.64 13.37
N ASN A 372 3.67 4.23 12.54
CA ASN A 372 2.42 3.62 12.07
C ASN A 372 2.43 3.33 10.55
N TYR A 373 3.60 3.06 9.97
CA TYR A 373 3.77 2.84 8.53
C TYR A 373 3.18 1.52 8.10
N MET A 374 2.27 1.49 7.14
CA MET A 374 1.59 0.28 6.67
C MET A 374 2.55 -0.75 6.05
N SER A 375 3.78 -0.38 5.69
CA SER A 375 4.84 -1.29 5.25
C SER A 375 6.12 -1.14 6.09
N VAL A 376 6.88 -2.23 6.26
CA VAL A 376 8.17 -2.15 6.97
C VAL A 376 9.29 -1.66 6.05
N PHE A 377 9.14 -1.84 4.74
CA PHE A 377 10.19 -1.60 3.74
C PHE A 377 10.02 -0.22 3.09
N GLU A 378 10.58 0.82 3.69
CA GLU A 378 10.57 2.16 3.13
C GLU A 378 11.92 2.50 2.49
N ILE A 379 11.91 2.84 1.21
CA ILE A 379 13.11 3.14 0.43
C ILE A 379 13.64 4.53 0.82
N LEU A 380 14.95 4.61 1.05
CA LEU A 380 15.69 5.85 1.26
C LEU A 380 16.21 6.39 -0.09
N LEU A 381 15.68 7.53 -0.53
CA LEU A 381 16.08 8.20 -1.78
C LEU A 381 17.01 9.38 -1.58
#